data_AF-A0A7J8TS09-F1
#
_entry.id   AF-A0A7J8TS09-F1
#
_cell.length_a   1.000
_cell.length_b   1.000
_cell.length_c   1.000
_cell.angle_alpha   90.00
_cell.angle_beta   90.00
_cell.angle_gamma   90.00
#
_symmetry.space_group_name_H-M   'P 1'
#
loop_
_entity.id
_entity.type
_entity.pdbx_description
1 polymer ?
#
loop_
_entity_poly.entity_id
_entity_poly.type
_entity_poly.pdbx_seq_one_letter_code
_entity_poly.pdbx_strand_id
1 'polypeptide(L)' 'MKAVEKLINGKEIDLDEFEGRADQAQIQKHYKISGPELGISTLADAITCRIAARDAL' A
#
# COMPACT_ATOMS: atom_id res chain seq x y z
N MET A 1 15.43 11.72 -10.97
CA MET A 1 15.90 10.57 -10.17
C MET A 1 17.31 10.78 -9.61
N LYS A 2 18.34 11.10 -10.40
CA LYS A 2 19.75 11.26 -9.94
C LYS A 2 20.01 12.05 -8.66
N ALA A 3 19.23 13.09 -8.37
CA ALA A 3 19.37 13.84 -7.12
C ALA A 3 18.85 13.06 -5.91
N VAL A 4 17.78 12.27 -6.09
CA VAL A 4 17.16 11.41 -5.07
C VAL A 4 18.01 10.17 -4.81
N GLU A 5 18.62 9.61 -5.85
CA GLU A 5 19.55 8.46 -5.75
C GLU A 5 20.72 8.74 -4.80
N LYS A 6 21.22 9.98 -4.76
CA LYS A 6 22.32 10.38 -3.85
C LYS A 6 21.90 10.51 -2.39
N LEU A 7 20.60 10.57 -2.09
CA LEU A 7 20.07 10.75 -0.73
C LEU A 7 19.82 9.41 -0.03
N ILE A 8 19.69 8.33 -0.79
CA ILE A 8 19.30 7.03 -0.25
C ILE A 8 20.48 6.07 -0.34
N ASN A 9 20.95 5.60 0.81
CA ASN A 9 21.92 4.51 0.86
C ASN A 9 21.18 3.17 0.75
N GLY A 10 20.92 2.74 -0.48
CA GLY A 10 20.19 1.52 -0.78
C GLY A 10 20.25 1.17 -2.26
N LYS A 11 19.64 0.04 -2.62
CA LYS A 11 19.49 -0.40 -4.02
C LYS A 11 18.06 -0.13 -4.47
N GLU A 12 17.91 0.55 -5.60
CA GLU A 12 16.62 0.69 -6.28
C GLU A 12 16.12 -0.69 -6.73
N ILE A 13 14.82 -0.91 -6.59
CA ILE A 13 14.13 -2.14 -6.97
C ILE A 13 12.97 -1.80 -7.90
N ASP A 14 12.58 -2.76 -8.73
CA ASP A 14 11.42 -2.62 -9.60
C ASP A 14 10.11 -2.63 -8.80
N LEU A 15 9.08 -2.00 -9.36
CA LEU A 15 7.76 -1.91 -8.72
C LEU A 15 7.12 -3.30 -8.53
N ASP A 16 7.37 -4.23 -9.45
CA ASP A 16 6.87 -5.60 -9.34
C ASP A 16 7.51 -6.34 -8.15
N GLU A 17 8.79 -6.07 -7.86
CA GLU A 17 9.48 -6.62 -6.69
C GLU A 17 8.96 -6.01 -5.38
N PHE A 18 8.56 -4.73 -5.42
CA PHE A 18 8.04 -4.02 -4.27
C PHE A 18 6.73 -4.64 -3.75
N GLU A 19 5.82 -5.06 -4.63
CA GLU A 19 4.57 -5.72 -4.23
C GLU A 19 4.83 -6.99 -3.40
N GLY A 20 5.81 -7.81 -3.81
CA GLY A 20 6.18 -9.04 -3.11
C GLY A 20 6.78 -8.82 -1.72
N ARG A 21 7.24 -7.59 -1.40
CA ARG A 21 7.82 -7.22 -0.10
C ARG A 21 6.81 -6.60 0.86
N ALA A 22 5.56 -6.40 0.43
CA ALA A 22 4.54 -5.73 1.23
C ALA A 22 4.06 -6.59 2.42
N ASP A 23 4.08 -6.01 3.63
CA ASP A 23 3.48 -6.63 4.81
C ASP A 23 1.96 -6.48 4.80
N GLN A 24 1.27 -7.50 4.28
CA GLN A 24 -0.18 -7.51 4.19
C GLN A 24 -0.88 -7.38 5.54
N ALA A 25 -0.32 -7.98 6.60
CA ALA A 25 -0.94 -7.93 7.93
C ALA A 25 -0.86 -6.50 8.51
N GLN A 26 0.28 -5.83 8.31
CA GLN A 26 0.44 -4.43 8.69
C GLN A 26 -0.50 -3.52 7.89
N ILE A 27 -0.64 -3.74 6.59
CA ILE A 27 -1.55 -2.97 5.72
C ILE A 27 -3.00 -3.12 6.19
N GLN A 28 -3.47 -4.35 6.37
CA GLN A 28 -4.84 -4.63 6.83
C GLN A 28 -5.11 -4.00 8.19
N LYS A 29 -4.15 -4.09 9.12
CA LYS A 29 -4.25 -3.44 10.44
C LYS A 29 -4.32 -1.92 10.33
N HIS A 30 -3.44 -1.31 9.52
CA HIS A 30 -3.36 0.15 9.39
C HIS A 30 -4.63 0.75 8.80
N TYR A 31 -5.13 0.14 7.73
CA TYR A 31 -6.37 0.58 7.09
C TYR A 31 -7.62 0.06 7.79
N LYS A 32 -7.50 -0.77 8.83
CA LYS A 32 -8.66 -1.40 9.52
C LYS A 32 -9.54 -2.18 8.53
N ILE A 33 -8.90 -2.97 7.67
CA ILE A 33 -9.57 -3.84 6.69
C ILE A 33 -9.89 -5.16 7.38
N SER A 34 -11.14 -5.59 7.28
CA SER A 34 -11.62 -6.81 7.93
C SER A 34 -11.58 -8.02 6.99
N GLY A 35 -11.48 -9.23 7.54
CA GLY A 35 -11.54 -10.47 6.76
C GLY A 35 -12.80 -10.60 5.89
N PRO A 36 -14.02 -10.32 6.40
CA PRO A 36 -15.24 -10.36 5.59
C PRO A 36 -15.23 -9.38 4.41
N GLU A 37 -14.63 -8.20 4.57
CA GLU A 37 -14.50 -7.21 3.50
C GLU A 37 -13.65 -7.75 2.34
N LEU A 38 -12.56 -8.46 2.65
CA LEU A 38 -11.71 -9.12 1.65
C LEU A 38 -12.40 -10.28 0.91
N GLY A 39 -13.54 -10.77 1.42
CA GLY A 39 -14.39 -11.72 0.72
C GLY A 39 -15.31 -11.07 -0.32
N ILE A 40 -15.46 -9.75 -0.29
CA ILE A 40 -16.39 -8.97 -1.14
C ILE A 40 -15.62 -8.11 -2.13
N SER A 41 -14.51 -7.51 -1.70
CA SER A 41 -13.67 -6.62 -2.51
C SER A 41 -12.20 -6.98 -2.42
N THR A 42 -11.38 -6.37 -3.28
CA THR A 42 -9.93 -6.54 -3.19
C THR A 42 -9.32 -5.65 -2.09
N LEU A 43 -8.08 -5.96 -1.71
CA LEU A 43 -7.30 -5.11 -0.80
C LEU A 43 -7.12 -3.70 -1.37
N ALA A 44 -6.86 -3.58 -2.67
CA ALA A 44 -6.68 -2.30 -3.36
C ALA A 44 -7.97 -1.46 -3.36
N ASP A 45 -9.12 -2.07 -3.59
CA ASP A 45 -10.42 -1.38 -3.54
C ASP A 45 -10.72 -0.85 -2.14
N ALA A 46 -10.50 -1.69 -1.12
CA ALA A 46 -10.70 -1.34 0.28
C ALA A 46 -9.82 -0.14 0.72
N ILE A 47 -8.56 -0.09 0.28
CA ILE A 47 -7.64 1.02 0.55
C ILE A 47 -8.08 2.28 -0.21
N THR A 48 -8.38 2.15 -1.50
CA THR A 48 -8.80 3.26 -2.36
C THR A 48 -10.06 3.94 -1.82
N CYS A 49 -11.04 3.14 -1.39
CA CYS A 49 -12.26 3.64 -0.76
C CYS A 49 -11.98 4.49 0.48
N ARG A 50 -11.05 4.05 1.34
CA ARG A 50 -10.68 4.79 2.57
C ARG A 50 -9.93 6.08 2.29
N ILE A 51 -9.04 6.09 1.30
CA ILE A 51 -8.33 7.31 0.88
C ILE A 51 -9.36 8.32 0.32
N ALA A 52 -10.21 7.88 -0.61
CA ALA A 52 -11.24 8.72 -1.20
C ALA A 52 -12.23 9.27 -0.16
N ALA A 53 -12.67 8.43 0.77
CA ALA A 53 -13.58 8.86 1.84
C ALA A 53 -12.94 9.88 2.79
N ARG A 54 -11.63 9.79 3.03
CA ARG A 54 -10.90 10.77 3.84
C ARG A 54 -10.79 12.12 3.14
N ASP A 55 -10.49 12.13 1.85
CA ASP A 55 -10.34 13.38 1.09
C ASP A 55 -11.68 14.11 0.85
N ALA A 56 -12.79 13.39 0.95
CA ALA A 56 -14.13 13.93 0.75
C ALA A 56 -14.76 14.58 2.01
N LEU A 57 -14.14 14.44 3.20
CA LEU A 57 -14.65 14.92 4.50
C LEU A 57 -13.80 16.07 5.05
#